data_AF-A0A8J8GY25-F1
#
_entry.id   AF-A0A8J8GY25-F1
#
_cell.length_a   1.000
_cell.length_b   1.000
_cell.length_c   1.000
_cell.angle_alpha   90.00
_cell.angle_beta   90.00
_cell.angle_gamma   90.00
#
_symmetry.space_group_name_H-M   'P 1'
#
loop_
_entity.id
_entity.type
_entity.pdbx_description
1 polymer ?
#
loop_
_entity_poly.entity_id
_entity_poly.type
_entity_poly.pdbx_seq_one_letter_code
_entity_poly.pdbx_strand_id
1 'polypeptide(L)'
;MTATVTTPAPAASQQRVISHWDPEDTAFWESTGRRVARRNLIFSIFAEHLGFSVWTLWSVVVVALPPALFAYSVNQKFWLVALPNLIGSLMRIPYTFAVTRFGGRTWTMISALLLLIPVSGMIYAVTARPAYWVVLTLAATAGLGGGNFASSMTNISFFFPERKKGTALGLNAAGGNL
;
A
#
# COMPACT_ATOMS: atom_id res chain seq x y z
N MET A 1 -12.02 -22.66 -57.18
CA MET A 1 -11.17 -22.99 -56.01
C MET A 1 -10.81 -21.68 -55.34
N THR A 2 -11.50 -21.33 -54.25
CA THR A 2 -11.32 -20.04 -53.57
C THR A 2 -10.41 -20.27 -52.37
N ALA A 3 -9.21 -19.68 -52.37
CA ALA A 3 -8.26 -19.79 -51.29
C ALA A 3 -8.64 -18.82 -50.16
N THR A 4 -9.01 -19.37 -49.01
CA THR A 4 -9.26 -18.60 -47.79
C THR A 4 -7.92 -18.20 -47.18
N VAL A 5 -7.59 -16.90 -47.25
CA VAL A 5 -6.44 -16.33 -46.52
C VAL A 5 -6.86 -16.13 -45.07
N THR A 6 -6.32 -16.95 -44.17
CA THR A 6 -6.46 -16.76 -42.72
C THR A 6 -5.48 -15.70 -42.24
N THR A 7 -6.00 -14.53 -41.87
CA THR A 7 -5.22 -13.48 -41.19
C THR A 7 -4.88 -13.94 -39.77
N PRO A 8 -3.60 -13.86 -39.31
CA PRO A 8 -3.27 -14.18 -37.93
C PRO A 8 -3.85 -13.11 -36.99
N ALA A 9 -4.50 -13.57 -35.91
CA ALA A 9 -5.03 -12.70 -34.86
C ALA A 9 -3.91 -11.87 -34.21
N PRO A 10 -4.17 -10.62 -33.79
CA PRO A 10 -3.16 -9.77 -33.18
C PRO A 10 -2.67 -10.41 -31.87
N ALA A 11 -1.35 -10.48 -31.72
CA ALA A 11 -0.71 -11.00 -30.52
C ALA A 11 -1.17 -10.20 -29.29
N ALA A 12 -1.96 -10.85 -28.42
CA ALA A 12 -2.31 -10.32 -27.12
C ALA A 12 -1.01 -9.93 -26.40
N SER A 13 -0.95 -8.70 -25.87
CA SER A 13 0.21 -8.17 -25.16
C SER A 13 0.67 -9.19 -24.11
N GLN A 14 1.81 -9.85 -24.34
CA GLN A 14 2.41 -10.73 -23.36
C GLN A 14 2.61 -9.90 -22.09
N GLN A 15 1.80 -10.17 -21.06
CA GLN A 15 2.05 -9.62 -19.75
C GLN A 15 3.48 -10.02 -19.39
N ARG A 16 4.37 -9.05 -19.19
CA ARG A 16 5.77 -9.27 -18.79
C ARG A 16 5.80 -9.80 -17.35
N VAL A 17 5.32 -11.02 -17.17
CA VAL A 17 5.44 -11.80 -15.94
C VAL A 17 6.87 -12.32 -15.91
N ILE A 18 7.56 -12.14 -14.79
CA ILE A 18 8.92 -12.62 -14.61
C ILE A 18 8.86 -14.15 -14.49
N SER A 19 9.28 -14.87 -15.53
CA SER A 19 9.28 -16.35 -15.56
C SER A 19 10.52 -16.96 -14.89
N HIS A 20 11.63 -16.23 -14.87
CA HIS A 20 12.88 -16.63 -14.22
C HIS A 20 13.40 -15.48 -13.35
N TRP A 21 13.64 -15.76 -12.07
CA TRP A 21 14.12 -14.80 -11.09
C TRP A 21 15.09 -15.48 -10.12
N ASP A 22 16.39 -15.21 -10.29
CA ASP A 22 17.44 -15.71 -9.38
C ASP A 22 18.31 -14.54 -8.89
N PRO A 23 17.90 -13.83 -7.83
CA PRO A 23 18.63 -12.67 -7.33
C PRO A 23 19.98 -13.04 -6.69
N GLU A 24 20.20 -14.32 -6.35
CA GLU A 24 21.44 -14.79 -5.73
C GLU A 24 22.56 -15.01 -6.75
N ASP A 25 22.21 -15.42 -7.99
CA ASP A 25 23.17 -15.43 -9.09
C ASP A 25 23.70 -14.01 -9.37
N THR A 26 25.01 -13.85 -9.27
CA THR A 26 25.69 -12.57 -9.45
C THR A 26 25.63 -12.10 -10.91
N ALA A 27 25.68 -13.02 -11.89
CA ALA A 27 25.60 -12.66 -13.30
C ALA A 27 24.18 -12.18 -13.68
N PHE A 28 23.14 -12.88 -13.23
CA PHE A 28 21.76 -12.43 -13.35
C PHE A 28 21.53 -11.09 -12.64
N TRP A 29 22.03 -10.94 -11.41
CA TRP A 29 21.83 -9.74 -10.61
C TRP A 29 22.41 -8.48 -11.26
N GLU A 30 23.67 -8.54 -11.73
CA GLU A 30 24.31 -7.37 -12.35
C GLU A 30 23.76 -7.06 -13.74
N SER A 31 23.33 -8.07 -14.51
CA SER A 31 22.75 -7.84 -15.84
C SER A 31 21.31 -7.31 -15.80
N THR A 32 20.45 -7.90 -14.95
CA THR A 32 19.00 -7.69 -14.99
C THR A 32 18.39 -7.42 -13.60
N GLY A 33 18.69 -8.30 -12.63
CA GLY A 33 17.99 -8.35 -11.34
C GLY A 33 18.03 -7.01 -10.59
N ARG A 34 19.20 -6.38 -10.51
CA ARG A 34 19.42 -5.12 -9.80
C ARG A 34 18.53 -3.98 -10.30
N ARG A 35 18.35 -3.86 -11.62
CA ARG A 35 17.55 -2.79 -12.23
C ARG A 35 16.07 -2.98 -11.92
N VAL A 36 15.58 -4.22 -12.03
CA VAL A 36 14.19 -4.58 -11.74
C VAL A 36 13.89 -4.41 -10.25
N ALA A 37 14.77 -4.87 -9.37
CA ALA A 37 14.63 -4.74 -7.92
C ALA A 37 14.59 -3.26 -7.48
N ARG A 38 15.52 -2.43 -7.98
CA ARG A 38 15.53 -0.99 -7.66
C ARG A 38 14.26 -0.27 -8.11
N ARG A 39 13.75 -0.60 -9.30
CA ARG A 39 12.49 -0.02 -9.79
C ARG A 39 11.33 -0.39 -8.87
N ASN A 40 11.19 -1.66 -8.48
CA ASN A 40 10.14 -2.08 -7.56
C ASN A 40 10.30 -1.42 -6.18
N LEU A 41 11.52 -1.29 -5.67
CA LEU A 41 11.80 -0.61 -4.40
C LEU A 41 11.32 0.85 -4.40
N ILE A 42 11.61 1.62 -5.46
CA ILE A 42 11.17 3.02 -5.55
C ILE A 42 9.64 3.14 -5.49
N PHE A 43 8.92 2.31 -6.26
CA PHE A 43 7.46 2.34 -6.25
C PHE A 43 6.88 1.80 -4.94
N SER A 44 7.56 0.85 -4.29
CA SER A 44 7.16 0.35 -2.98
C SER A 44 7.31 1.43 -1.91
N ILE A 45 8.44 2.14 -1.88
CA ILE A 45 8.65 3.30 -0.98
C ILE A 45 7.56 4.35 -1.19
N PHE A 46 7.26 4.70 -2.45
CA PHE A 46 6.22 5.68 -2.74
C PHE A 46 4.84 5.24 -2.26
N ALA A 47 4.42 4.00 -2.56
CA ALA A 47 3.14 3.47 -2.11
C ALA A 47 3.07 3.33 -0.57
N GLU A 48 4.21 3.00 0.06
CA GLU A 48 4.35 2.91 1.51
C GLU A 48 4.19 4.26 2.18
N HIS A 49 4.85 5.29 1.65
CA HIS A 49 4.74 6.66 2.14
C HIS A 49 3.30 7.19 2.08
N LEU A 50 2.57 6.89 1.00
CA LEU A 50 1.14 7.19 0.92
C LEU A 50 0.34 6.44 1.99
N GLY A 51 0.67 5.15 2.22
CA GLY A 51 0.09 4.33 3.28
C GLY A 51 0.24 4.96 4.66
N PHE A 52 1.47 5.34 5.05
CA PHE A 52 1.75 6.00 6.34
C PHE A 52 1.09 7.37 6.46
N SER A 53 1.14 8.19 5.40
CA SER A 53 0.52 9.51 5.38
C SER A 53 -0.99 9.42 5.66
N VAL A 54 -1.67 8.47 5.03
CA VAL A 54 -3.11 8.25 5.22
C VAL A 54 -3.39 7.61 6.58
N TRP A 55 -2.57 6.66 7.02
CA TRP A 55 -2.74 5.97 8.30
C TRP A 55 -2.66 6.93 9.49
N THR A 56 -1.74 7.89 9.44
CA THR A 56 -1.50 8.87 10.52
C THR A 56 -2.34 10.14 10.41
N LEU A 57 -3.15 10.29 9.35
CA LEU A 57 -3.89 11.52 9.06
C LEU A 57 -4.81 11.97 10.21
N TRP A 58 -5.46 11.03 10.88
CA TRP A 58 -6.35 11.34 12.01
C TRP A 58 -5.62 11.91 13.23
N SER A 59 -4.35 11.56 13.44
CA SER A 59 -3.52 12.13 14.51
C SER A 59 -3.33 13.64 14.35
N VAL A 60 -3.26 14.12 13.10
CA VAL A 60 -3.12 15.54 12.78
C VAL A 60 -4.48 16.23 12.78
N VAL A 61 -5.47 15.65 12.09
CA VAL A 61 -6.77 16.29 11.89
C VAL A 61 -7.51 16.49 13.21
N VAL A 62 -7.51 15.50 14.11
CA VAL A 62 -8.26 15.57 15.39
C VAL A 62 -7.82 16.75 16.27
N VAL A 63 -6.55 17.14 16.18
CA VAL A 63 -6.00 18.30 16.89
C VAL A 63 -6.41 19.61 16.22
N ALA A 64 -6.50 19.62 14.88
CA ALA A 64 -6.88 20.78 14.09
C ALA A 64 -8.40 21.03 14.01
N LEU A 65 -9.25 20.08 14.44
CA LEU A 65 -10.70 20.24 14.40
C LEU A 65 -11.18 21.41 15.27
N PRO A 66 -11.90 22.40 14.71
CA PRO A 66 -12.42 23.53 15.48
C PRO A 66 -13.46 23.06 16.52
N PRO A 67 -13.28 23.35 17.82
CA PRO A 67 -14.21 22.90 18.86
C PRO A 67 -15.66 23.38 18.63
N ALA A 68 -15.83 24.55 18.02
CA ALA A 68 -17.14 25.10 17.68
C ALA A 68 -17.90 24.29 16.62
N LEU A 69 -17.19 23.52 15.78
CA LEU A 69 -17.77 22.68 14.73
C LEU A 69 -17.77 21.19 15.12
N PHE A 70 -16.84 20.77 15.99
CA PHE A 70 -16.64 19.39 16.41
C PHE A 70 -16.45 19.32 17.93
N ALA A 71 -17.57 19.28 18.66
CA ALA A 71 -17.59 19.19 20.12
C ALA A 71 -17.29 17.76 20.63
N TYR A 72 -16.19 17.16 20.17
CA TYR A 72 -15.76 15.84 20.61
C TYR A 72 -15.08 15.89 21.97
N SER A 73 -15.46 14.96 22.85
CA SER A 73 -14.78 14.76 24.13
C SER A 73 -13.35 14.24 23.93
N VAL A 74 -12.52 14.36 24.98
CA VAL A 74 -11.15 13.81 24.96
C VAL A 74 -11.15 12.32 24.62
N ASN A 75 -12.08 11.55 25.19
CA ASN A 75 -12.23 10.12 24.91
C ASN A 75 -12.60 9.85 23.44
N GLN A 76 -13.48 10.65 22.85
CA GLN A 76 -13.83 10.52 21.44
C GLN A 76 -12.64 10.82 20.52
N LYS A 77 -11.91 11.89 20.80
CA LYS A 77 -10.69 12.24 20.07
C LYS A 77 -9.63 11.14 20.17
N PHE A 78 -9.46 10.55 21.35
CA PHE A 78 -8.56 9.41 21.56
C PHE A 78 -8.92 8.23 20.66
N TRP A 79 -10.20 7.84 20.61
CA TRP A 79 -10.64 6.71 19.79
C TRP A 79 -10.48 6.94 18.28
N LEU A 80 -10.64 8.19 17.81
CA LEU A 80 -10.37 8.56 16.41
C LEU A 80 -8.90 8.34 16.01
N VAL A 81 -7.96 8.36 16.97
CA VAL A 81 -6.54 8.10 16.74
C VAL A 81 -6.16 6.64 17.04
N ALA A 82 -6.74 6.04 18.08
CA ALA A 82 -6.41 4.69 18.52
C ALA A 82 -6.96 3.61 17.58
N LEU A 83 -8.20 3.76 17.11
CA LEU A 83 -8.87 2.74 16.30
C LEU A 83 -8.17 2.46 14.95
N PRO A 84 -7.71 3.47 14.18
CA PRO A 84 -6.91 3.22 12.97
C PRO A 84 -5.66 2.37 13.23
N ASN A 85 -4.98 2.55 14.37
CA ASN A 85 -3.80 1.78 14.74
C ASN A 85 -4.13 0.31 15.06
N LEU A 86 -5.25 0.08 15.75
CA LEU A 86 -5.76 -1.27 16.01
C LEU A 86 -6.10 -1.99 14.70
N ILE A 87 -6.89 -1.36 13.82
CA ILE A 87 -7.26 -1.94 12.52
C ILE A 87 -6.03 -2.15 11.65
N GLY A 88 -5.10 -1.20 11.61
CA GLY A 88 -3.86 -1.35 10.85
C GLY A 88 -3.03 -2.54 11.31
N SER A 89 -2.91 -2.75 12.62
CA SER A 89 -2.22 -3.90 13.19
C SER A 89 -2.87 -5.24 12.78
N LEU A 90 -4.21 -5.30 12.79
CA LEU A 90 -4.95 -6.48 12.34
C LEU A 90 -4.79 -6.72 10.83
N MET A 91 -4.81 -5.64 10.02
CA MET A 91 -4.69 -5.72 8.56
C MET A 91 -3.33 -6.21 8.08
N ARG A 92 -2.27 -6.12 8.89
CA ARG A 92 -0.95 -6.65 8.52
C ARG A 92 -0.98 -8.13 8.14
N ILE A 93 -1.80 -8.93 8.82
CA ILE A 93 -1.90 -10.37 8.59
C ILE A 93 -2.48 -10.66 7.19
N PRO A 94 -3.72 -10.27 6.84
CA PRO A 94 -4.27 -10.53 5.51
C PRO A 94 -3.46 -9.86 4.40
N TYR A 95 -2.88 -8.67 4.63
CA TYR A 95 -2.08 -7.96 3.62
C TYR A 95 -0.79 -8.71 3.27
N THR A 96 -0.16 -9.38 4.24
CA THR A 96 1.02 -10.23 4.00
C THR A 96 0.68 -11.37 3.04
N PHE A 97 -0.45 -12.05 3.27
CA PHE A 97 -0.90 -13.15 2.41
C PHE A 97 -1.43 -12.68 1.05
N ALA A 98 -1.97 -11.48 0.97
CA ALA A 98 -2.47 -10.93 -0.27
C ALA A 98 -1.37 -10.74 -1.33
N VAL A 99 -0.13 -10.42 -0.90
CA VAL A 99 1.04 -10.34 -1.80
C VAL A 99 1.31 -11.69 -2.48
N THR A 100 1.31 -12.78 -1.70
CA THR A 100 1.58 -14.11 -2.24
C THR A 100 0.42 -14.65 -3.08
N ARG A 101 -0.81 -14.22 -2.77
CA ARG A 101 -2.03 -14.64 -3.49
C ARG A 101 -2.28 -13.91 -4.80
N PHE A 102 -2.03 -12.60 -4.84
CA PHE A 102 -2.37 -11.73 -5.98
C PHE A 102 -1.13 -11.21 -6.74
N GLY A 103 0.06 -11.43 -6.21
CA GLY A 103 1.32 -10.91 -6.73
C GLY A 103 1.58 -9.47 -6.29
N GLY A 104 2.87 -9.15 -6.11
CA GLY A 104 3.32 -7.85 -5.61
C GLY A 104 2.78 -6.65 -6.36
N ARG A 105 2.95 -6.62 -7.70
CA ARG A 105 2.53 -5.49 -8.54
C ARG A 105 1.03 -5.21 -8.40
N THR A 106 0.21 -6.25 -8.53
CA THR A 106 -1.25 -6.12 -8.49
C THR A 106 -1.71 -5.69 -7.10
N TRP A 107 -1.18 -6.33 -6.06
CA TRP A 107 -1.57 -6.02 -4.70
C TRP A 107 -1.14 -4.61 -4.28
N THR A 108 0.07 -4.16 -4.61
CA THR A 108 0.50 -2.77 -4.34
C THR A 108 -0.40 -1.74 -5.01
N MET A 109 -0.88 -1.99 -6.24
CA MET A 109 -1.84 -1.09 -6.89
C MET A 109 -3.19 -1.11 -6.18
N ILE A 110 -3.72 -2.29 -5.85
CA ILE A 110 -4.99 -2.42 -5.14
C ILE A 110 -4.92 -1.72 -3.78
N SER A 111 -3.89 -2.01 -2.99
CA SER A 111 -3.75 -1.47 -1.64
C SER A 111 -3.52 0.04 -1.63
N ALA A 112 -2.82 0.60 -2.62
CA ALA A 112 -2.72 2.04 -2.81
C ALA A 112 -4.06 2.68 -3.20
N LEU A 113 -4.83 2.07 -4.09
CA LEU A 113 -6.15 2.58 -4.49
C LEU A 113 -7.17 2.50 -3.35
N LEU A 114 -7.07 1.49 -2.47
CA LEU A 114 -7.92 1.38 -1.28
C LEU A 114 -7.74 2.57 -0.33
N LEU A 115 -6.61 3.29 -0.36
CA LEU A 115 -6.40 4.51 0.43
C LEU A 115 -7.32 5.67 0.01
N LEU A 116 -7.93 5.61 -1.18
CA LEU A 116 -8.95 6.59 -1.56
C LEU A 116 -10.19 6.53 -0.65
N ILE A 117 -10.45 5.38 -0.03
CA ILE A 117 -11.57 5.19 0.91
C ILE A 117 -11.39 6.09 2.15
N PRO A 118 -10.31 5.97 2.96
CA PRO A 118 -10.11 6.82 4.12
C PRO A 118 -9.92 8.30 3.75
N VAL A 119 -9.29 8.63 2.62
CA VAL A 119 -9.15 10.02 2.17
C VAL A 119 -10.52 10.65 1.86
N SER A 120 -11.36 9.95 1.09
CA SER A 120 -12.71 10.42 0.78
C SER A 120 -13.58 10.46 2.04
N GLY A 121 -13.42 9.47 2.92
CA GLY A 121 -14.08 9.41 4.22
C GLY A 121 -13.74 10.60 5.11
N MET A 122 -12.47 11.01 5.15
CA MET A 122 -12.03 12.20 5.88
C MET A 122 -12.70 13.47 5.33
N ILE A 123 -12.68 13.66 4.00
CA ILE A 123 -13.32 14.81 3.34
C ILE A 123 -14.80 14.87 3.71
N TYR A 124 -15.51 13.73 3.62
CA TYR A 124 -16.91 13.64 4.00
C TYR A 124 -17.13 13.94 5.50
N ALA A 125 -16.32 13.38 6.39
CA ALA A 125 -16.44 13.59 7.83
C ALA A 125 -16.31 15.07 8.21
N VAL A 126 -15.35 15.78 7.60
CA VAL A 126 -15.09 17.20 7.89
C VAL A 126 -16.16 18.12 7.28
N THR A 127 -16.67 17.78 6.09
CA THR A 127 -17.65 18.63 5.39
C THR A 127 -19.08 18.41 5.88
N ALA A 128 -19.52 17.15 5.91
CA ALA A 128 -20.89 16.77 6.24
C ALA A 128 -21.15 16.69 7.76
N ARG A 129 -20.10 16.54 8.57
CA ARG A 129 -20.17 16.46 10.04
C ARG A 129 -21.21 15.43 10.53
N PRO A 130 -21.11 14.16 10.08
CA PRO A 130 -22.07 13.14 10.45
C PRO A 130 -21.96 12.76 11.93
N ALA A 131 -22.86 11.90 12.41
CA ALA A 131 -22.80 11.36 13.76
C ALA A 131 -21.43 10.74 14.07
N TYR A 132 -20.99 10.84 15.34
CA TYR A 132 -19.64 10.42 15.76
C TYR A 132 -19.29 8.98 15.37
N TRP A 133 -20.23 8.04 15.46
CA TRP A 133 -19.97 6.64 15.09
C TRP A 133 -19.60 6.51 13.60
N VAL A 134 -20.17 7.33 12.71
CA VAL A 134 -19.83 7.36 11.28
C VAL A 134 -18.40 7.84 11.13
N VAL A 135 -18.04 8.93 11.81
CA VAL A 135 -16.67 9.47 11.81
C VAL A 135 -15.67 8.44 12.33
N LEU A 136 -16.02 7.71 13.39
CA LEU A 136 -15.19 6.66 13.96
C LEU A 136 -15.01 5.48 12.99
N THR A 137 -16.05 5.05 12.28
CA THR A 137 -15.95 4.02 11.24
C THR A 137 -15.09 4.48 10.07
N LEU A 138 -15.25 5.73 9.62
CA LEU A 138 -14.40 6.31 8.58
C LEU A 138 -12.94 6.40 9.04
N ALA A 139 -12.70 6.77 10.29
CA ALA A 139 -11.37 6.75 10.88
C ALA A 139 -10.75 5.35 10.89
N ALA A 140 -11.53 4.32 11.27
CA ALA A 140 -11.08 2.94 11.25
C ALA A 140 -10.52 2.51 9.88
N THR A 141 -11.09 3.00 8.77
CA THR A 141 -10.60 2.68 7.41
C THR A 141 -9.20 3.21 7.13
N ALA A 142 -8.70 4.22 7.86
CA ALA A 142 -7.32 4.68 7.73
C ALA A 142 -6.31 3.59 8.13
N GLY A 143 -6.73 2.58 8.92
CA GLY A 143 -5.94 1.40 9.23
C GLY A 143 -5.52 0.60 7.99
N LEU A 144 -6.20 0.74 6.84
CA LEU A 144 -5.77 0.13 5.58
C LEU A 144 -4.33 0.54 5.21
N GLY A 145 -3.92 1.78 5.52
CA GLY A 145 -2.55 2.25 5.34
C GLY A 145 -1.53 1.50 6.19
N GLY A 146 -1.89 1.08 7.41
CA GLY A 146 -1.02 0.25 8.25
C GLY A 146 -0.82 -1.18 7.74
N GLY A 147 -1.75 -1.68 6.92
CA GLY A 147 -1.62 -2.95 6.20
C GLY A 147 -0.61 -2.89 5.07
N ASN A 148 -0.50 -1.73 4.38
CA ASN A 148 0.44 -1.54 3.27
C ASN A 148 1.87 -1.89 3.69
N PHE A 149 2.30 -1.46 4.88
CA PHE A 149 3.62 -1.76 5.45
C PHE A 149 3.98 -3.23 5.42
N ALA A 150 3.10 -4.09 5.95
CA ALA A 150 3.37 -5.52 5.97
C ALA A 150 3.51 -6.08 4.56
N SER A 151 2.57 -5.75 3.67
CA SER A 151 2.61 -6.22 2.27
C SER A 151 3.82 -5.70 1.48
N SER A 152 4.22 -4.45 1.70
CA SER A 152 5.36 -3.80 1.05
C SER A 152 6.67 -4.46 1.45
N MET A 153 6.86 -4.69 2.75
CA MET A 153 8.03 -5.40 3.28
C MET A 153 8.11 -6.84 2.77
N THR A 154 6.99 -7.58 2.77
CA THR A 154 6.92 -8.92 2.19
C THR A 154 7.28 -8.91 0.71
N ASN A 155 6.68 -8.01 -0.07
CA ASN A 155 6.91 -7.93 -1.50
C ASN A 155 8.39 -7.62 -1.84
N ILE A 156 8.98 -6.61 -1.21
CA ILE A 156 10.38 -6.22 -1.46
C ILE A 156 11.37 -7.30 -1.05
N SER A 157 11.06 -8.11 -0.04
CA SER A 157 11.93 -9.21 0.38
C SER A 157 12.19 -10.24 -0.72
N PHE A 158 11.26 -10.41 -1.68
CA PHE A 158 11.43 -11.33 -2.82
C PHE A 158 12.31 -10.76 -3.95
N PHE A 159 12.53 -9.44 -3.99
CA PHE A 159 13.26 -8.78 -5.08
C PHE A 159 14.76 -8.64 -4.82
N PHE A 160 15.24 -8.84 -3.61
CA PHE A 160 16.64 -8.59 -3.26
C PHE A 160 17.32 -9.86 -2.75
N PRO A 161 18.60 -10.10 -3.11
CA PRO A 161 19.37 -11.19 -2.52
C PRO A 161 19.61 -10.94 -1.03
N GLU A 162 19.89 -12.00 -0.27
CA GLU A 162 20.06 -11.94 1.18
C GLU A 162 21.10 -10.89 1.59
N ARG A 163 22.22 -10.81 0.87
CA ARG A 163 23.30 -9.83 1.14
C ARG A 163 22.87 -8.36 1.02
N LYS A 164 21.75 -8.05 0.36
CA LYS A 164 21.22 -6.69 0.16
C LYS A 164 19.83 -6.50 0.77
N LYS A 165 19.18 -7.58 1.23
CA LYS A 165 17.79 -7.57 1.70
C LYS A 165 17.60 -6.64 2.90
N GLY A 166 18.51 -6.67 3.88
CA GLY A 166 18.46 -5.78 5.05
C GLY A 166 18.44 -4.29 4.67
N THR A 167 19.34 -3.87 3.77
CA THR A 167 19.37 -2.47 3.28
C THR A 167 18.11 -2.11 2.50
N ALA A 168 17.62 -3.00 1.63
CA ALA A 168 16.41 -2.75 0.85
C ALA A 168 15.17 -2.59 1.74
N LEU A 169 15.01 -3.48 2.71
CA LEU A 169 13.92 -3.42 3.69
C LEU A 169 14.04 -2.18 4.59
N GLY A 170 15.26 -1.83 5.01
CA GLY A 170 15.52 -0.61 5.76
C GLY A 170 15.17 0.66 4.99
N LEU A 171 15.57 0.76 3.72
CA LEU A 171 15.21 1.88 2.84
C LEU A 171 13.70 1.95 2.58
N ASN A 172 13.05 0.80 2.42
CA ASN A 172 11.60 0.72 2.24
C ASN A 172 10.85 1.25 3.47
N ALA A 173 11.25 0.80 4.66
CA ALA A 173 10.66 1.24 5.91
C ALA A 173 10.95 2.73 6.20
N ALA A 174 12.20 3.17 6.04
CA ALA A 174 12.59 4.56 6.27
C ALA A 174 11.89 5.50 5.29
N GLY A 175 11.92 5.16 3.99
CA GLY A 175 11.26 5.95 2.95
C GLY A 175 9.74 6.03 3.13
N GLY A 176 9.13 4.97 3.66
CA GLY A 176 7.71 4.98 4.02
C GLY A 176 7.36 5.92 5.17
N ASN A 177 8.27 6.13 6.13
CA ASN A 177 8.01 6.93 7.34
C ASN A 177 8.49 8.40 7.24
N LEU A 178 9.15 8.78 6.14
CA LEU A 178 9.44 10.19 5.83
C LEU A 178 8.15 10.98 5.60
#